data_AF-T0Z976-F1
#
_entry.id   AF-T0Z976-F1
#
_cell.length_a   1.000
_cell.length_b   1.000
_cell.length_c   1.000
_cell.angle_alpha   90.00
_cell.angle_beta   90.00
_cell.angle_gamma   90.00
#
_symmetry.space_group_name_H-M   'P 1'
#
loop_
_entity.id
_entity.type
_entity.pdbx_description
1 polymer ?
#
loop_
_entity_poly.entity_id
_entity_poly.type
_entity_poly.pdbx_seq_one_letter_code
_entity_poly.pdbx_strand_id
1 'polypeptide(L)'
;SFIAPAYAAYMLQSAWAALFFKGQAHGGTMEILNLGIVKALPVPLPPLREQHRIVAEVDRRLSIVREVEAEVDANLKRAQALRQSVLTRAFAGDAG
;
A
#
# COMPACT_ATOMS: atom_id res chain seq x y z
N SER A 1 -23.99 10.33 12.64
CA SER A 1 -22.58 10.73 12.45
C SER A 1 -22.16 10.44 11.03
N PHE A 2 -21.45 11.35 10.35
CA PHE A 2 -21.01 11.20 8.96
C PHE A 2 -19.57 10.66 8.92
N ILE A 3 -19.30 9.72 8.02
CA ILE A 3 -17.97 9.13 7.80
C ILE A 3 -17.57 9.44 6.36
N ALA A 4 -16.45 10.12 6.17
CA ALA A 4 -15.89 10.34 4.84
C ALA A 4 -15.48 8.99 4.22
N PRO A 5 -15.88 8.68 2.97
CA PRO A 5 -15.57 7.38 2.34
C PRO A 5 -14.08 7.04 2.31
N ALA A 6 -13.22 8.02 1.99
CA ALA A 6 -11.77 7.84 1.98
C ALA A 6 -11.20 7.55 3.38
N TYR A 7 -11.74 8.20 4.41
CA TYR A 7 -11.36 7.93 5.79
C TYR A 7 -11.74 6.50 6.20
N ALA A 8 -12.95 6.05 5.84
CA ALA A 8 -13.38 4.68 6.10
C ALA A 8 -12.48 3.66 5.42
N ALA A 9 -12.09 3.90 4.16
CA ALA A 9 -11.17 3.04 3.43
C ALA A 9 -9.80 2.94 4.12
N TYR A 10 -9.19 4.06 4.49
CA TYR A 10 -7.90 4.05 5.19
C TYR A 10 -7.98 3.46 6.60
N MET A 11 -9.07 3.68 7.31
CA MET A 11 -9.30 3.07 8.63
C MET A 11 -9.39 1.54 8.52
N LEU A 12 -10.13 1.02 7.53
CA LEU A 12 -10.25 -0.42 7.30
C LEU A 12 -8.92 -1.07 6.86
N GLN A 13 -8.07 -0.34 6.15
CA GLN A 13 -6.75 -0.80 5.73
C GLN A 13 -5.66 -0.63 6.80
N SER A 14 -5.99 0.02 7.92
CA SER A 14 -5.03 0.29 8.99
C SER A 14 -4.62 -0.99 9.74
N ALA A 15 -3.43 -0.96 10.33
CA ALA A 15 -2.95 -2.04 11.20
C ALA A 15 -3.90 -2.31 12.37
N TRP A 16 -4.60 -1.28 12.86
CA TRP A 16 -5.60 -1.42 13.92
C TRP A 16 -6.75 -2.34 13.48
N ALA A 17 -7.31 -2.13 12.29
CA ALA A 17 -8.41 -2.94 11.78
C ALA A 17 -7.95 -4.37 11.50
N ALA A 18 -6.75 -4.52 10.93
CA ALA A 18 -6.13 -5.82 10.71
C ALA A 18 -5.93 -6.60 12.03
N LEU A 19 -5.45 -5.93 13.09
CA LEU A 19 -5.27 -6.55 14.41
C LEU A 19 -6.61 -6.94 15.04
N PHE A 20 -7.63 -6.09 14.93
CA PHE A 20 -8.98 -6.42 15.41
C PHE A 20 -9.51 -7.68 14.74
N PHE A 21 -9.44 -7.75 13.40
CA PHE A 21 -9.93 -8.90 12.66
C PHE A 21 -9.16 -10.18 12.96
N LYS A 22 -7.82 -10.09 13.11
CA LYS A 22 -6.99 -11.23 13.53
C LYS A 22 -7.37 -11.74 14.91
N GLY A 23 -7.69 -10.85 15.85
CA GLY A 23 -8.12 -11.25 17.21
C GLY A 23 -9.51 -11.89 17.26
N GLN A 24 -10.38 -11.57 16.30
CA GLN A 24 -11.75 -12.09 16.23
C GLN A 24 -11.84 -13.40 15.43
N ALA A 25 -10.83 -13.73 14.62
CA ALA A 25 -10.77 -14.97 13.86
C ALA A 25 -10.61 -16.19 14.79
N HIS A 26 -11.72 -16.89 15.07
CA HIS A 26 -11.72 -18.17 15.78
C HIS A 26 -12.00 -19.29 14.79
N GLY A 27 -10.99 -20.13 14.50
CA GLY A 27 -11.14 -21.32 13.66
C GLY A 27 -9.93 -21.56 12.76
N GLY A 28 -9.10 -22.55 13.10
CA GLY A 28 -8.03 -23.01 12.22
C GLY A 28 -8.64 -23.71 11.02
N THR A 29 -8.79 -23.00 9.89
CA THR A 29 -8.73 -23.48 8.48
C THR A 29 -9.38 -22.45 7.53
N MET A 30 -10.28 -21.56 7.99
CA MET A 30 -10.82 -20.48 7.15
C MET A 30 -11.02 -19.15 7.90
N GLU A 31 -10.30 -18.11 7.49
CA GLU A 31 -10.55 -16.72 7.90
C GLU A 31 -11.84 -16.20 7.23
N ILE A 32 -13.01 -16.63 7.71
CA ILE A 32 -14.29 -16.08 7.26
C ILE A 32 -14.62 -14.84 8.11
N LEU A 33 -14.41 -13.66 7.55
CA LEU A 33 -14.95 -12.41 8.09
C LEU A 33 -16.46 -12.36 7.84
N ASN A 34 -17.24 -12.79 8.83
CA ASN A 34 -18.69 -12.64 8.76
C ASN A 34 -19.11 -11.19 9.00
N LEU A 35 -20.31 -10.82 8.53
CA LEU A 35 -20.84 -9.46 8.64
C LEU A 35 -21.01 -9.00 10.10
N GLY A 36 -21.18 -9.93 11.05
CA GLY A 36 -21.24 -9.61 12.48
C GLY A 36 -19.92 -9.09 13.03
N ILE A 37 -18.80 -9.74 12.67
CA ILE A 37 -17.46 -9.31 13.05
C ILE A 37 -17.14 -7.93 12.45
N VAL A 38 -17.51 -7.70 11.17
CA VAL A 38 -17.31 -6.40 10.52
C VAL A 38 -18.12 -5.30 11.22
N LYS A 39 -19.37 -5.57 11.59
CA LYS A 39 -20.22 -4.61 12.33
C LYS A 39 -19.73 -4.33 13.75
N ALA A 40 -18.99 -5.26 14.36
CA ALA A 40 -18.44 -5.11 15.70
C ALA A 40 -17.15 -4.29 15.74
N LEU A 41 -16.58 -3.94 14.58
CA LEU A 41 -15.35 -3.16 14.46
C LEU A 41 -15.50 -1.78 15.15
N PRO A 42 -14.74 -1.47 16.21
CA PRO A 42 -14.83 -0.17 16.89
C PRO A 42 -14.26 0.96 16.02
N VAL A 43 -15.12 1.68 15.29
CA VAL A 43 -14.64 2.74 14.39
C VAL A 43 -14.30 4.03 15.16
N PRO A 44 -13.02 4.47 15.19
CA PRO A 44 -12.68 5.79 15.71
C PRO A 44 -13.27 6.85 14.77
N LEU A 45 -14.17 7.68 15.29
CA LEU A 45 -14.92 8.65 14.48
C LEU A 45 -14.67 10.10 14.93
N PRO A 46 -13.57 10.72 14.48
CA PRO A 46 -13.30 12.12 14.78
C PRO A 46 -14.25 13.05 14.00
N PRO A 47 -14.30 14.36 14.32
CA PRO A 47 -15.09 15.33 13.55
C PRO A 47 -14.72 15.33 12.06
N LEU A 48 -15.67 15.67 11.19
CA LEU A 48 -15.49 15.57 9.73
C LEU A 48 -14.25 16.32 9.20
N ARG A 49 -13.97 17.50 9.75
CA ARG A 49 -12.76 18.27 9.42
C ARG A 49 -11.48 17.48 9.68
N GLU A 50 -11.45 16.74 10.79
CA GLU A 50 -10.31 15.94 11.18
C GLU A 50 -10.18 14.68 10.31
N GLN A 51 -11.30 14.07 9.93
CA GLN A 51 -11.30 12.96 8.95
C GLN A 51 -10.64 13.39 7.64
N HIS A 52 -11.00 14.56 7.10
CA HIS A 52 -10.38 15.09 5.88
C HIS A 52 -8.89 15.42 6.07
N ARG A 53 -8.50 15.96 7.23
CA ARG A 53 -7.09 16.23 7.54
C ARG A 53 -6.26 14.95 7.54
N ILE A 54 -6.78 13.88 8.15
CA ILE A 54 -6.14 12.56 8.18
C ILE A 54 -5.99 12.02 6.75
N VAL A 55 -7.07 12.05 5.95
CA VAL A 55 -7.06 11.58 4.56
C VAL A 55 -5.98 12.31 3.75
N ALA A 56 -5.94 13.65 3.81
CA ALA A 56 -4.96 14.44 3.08
C ALA A 56 -3.51 14.09 3.45
N GLU A 57 -3.24 13.84 4.72
CA GLU A 57 -1.90 13.47 5.18
C GLU A 57 -1.51 12.05 4.76
N VAL A 58 -2.45 11.11 4.77
CA VAL A 58 -2.23 9.74 4.26
C VAL A 58 -1.96 9.77 2.76
N ASP A 59 -2.80 10.48 1.99
CA ASP A 59 -2.64 10.63 0.53
C ASP A 59 -1.28 11.23 0.18
N ARG A 60 -0.88 12.29 0.88
CA ARG A 60 0.42 12.94 0.69
C ARG A 60 1.57 11.96 0.88
N ARG A 61 1.55 11.18 1.96
CA ARG A 61 2.60 10.19 2.25
C ARG A 61 2.62 9.07 1.22
N LEU A 62 1.46 8.53 0.86
CA LEU A 62 1.38 7.47 -0.16
C LEU A 62 1.82 7.97 -1.55
N SER A 63 1.62 9.26 -1.85
CA SER A 63 2.14 9.85 -3.07
C SER A 63 3.66 9.82 -3.13
N ILE A 64 4.33 10.15 -2.03
CA ILE A 64 5.80 10.10 -1.95
C ILE A 64 6.29 8.66 -2.11
N VAL A 65 5.63 7.69 -1.48
CA VAL A 65 5.97 6.27 -1.64
C VAL A 65 5.89 5.83 -3.10
N ARG A 66 4.78 6.16 -3.78
CA ARG A 66 4.61 5.82 -5.21
C ARG A 66 5.66 6.46 -6.11
N GLU A 67 6.05 7.71 -5.81
CA GLU A 67 7.10 8.41 -6.56
C GLU A 67 8.45 7.71 -6.41
N VAL A 68 8.81 7.34 -5.17
CA VAL A 68 10.05 6.60 -4.89
C VAL A 68 10.04 5.22 -5.54
N GLU A 69 8.92 4.49 -5.48
CA GLU A 69 8.77 3.20 -6.17
C GLU A 69 9.00 3.34 -7.68
N ALA A 70 8.39 4.35 -8.30
CA ALA A 70 8.56 4.61 -9.72
C ALA A 70 10.02 4.97 -10.09
N GLU A 71 10.71 5.74 -9.24
CA GLU A 71 12.11 6.07 -9.45
C GLU A 71 13.02 4.85 -9.35
N VAL A 72 12.79 3.98 -8.35
CA VAL A 72 13.51 2.72 -8.19
C VAL A 72 13.34 1.82 -9.42
N ASP A 73 12.10 1.66 -9.90
CA ASP A 73 11.81 0.85 -11.08
C ASP A 73 12.47 1.40 -12.36
N ALA A 74 12.45 2.72 -12.53
CA ALA A 74 13.09 3.38 -13.66
C ALA A 74 14.61 3.18 -13.64
N ASN A 75 15.24 3.32 -12.47
CA ASN A 75 16.67 3.12 -12.30
C ASN A 75 17.09 1.67 -12.51
N LEU A 76 16.28 0.70 -12.06
CA LEU A 76 16.53 -0.72 -12.31
C LEU A 76 16.52 -1.04 -13.81
N LYS A 77 15.53 -0.52 -14.55
CA LYS A 77 15.45 -0.69 -16.01
C LYS A 77 16.66 -0.08 -16.72
N ARG A 78 17.09 1.12 -16.32
CA ARG A 78 18.28 1.79 -16.88
C ARG A 78 19.55 0.97 -16.61
N ALA A 79 19.73 0.45 -15.41
CA ALA A 79 20.88 -0.38 -15.05
C ALA A 79 20.94 -1.67 -15.89
N GLN A 80 19.79 -2.32 -16.10
CA GLN A 80 19.68 -3.51 -16.95
C GLN A 80 20.05 -3.21 -18.42
N ALA A 81 19.51 -2.12 -18.97
CA ALA A 81 19.82 -1.69 -20.35
C ALA A 81 21.30 -1.36 -20.52
N LEU A 82 21.90 -0.64 -19.55
CA LEU A 82 23.33 -0.32 -19.56
C LEU A 82 24.17 -1.60 -19.53
N ARG A 83 23.86 -2.54 -18.62
CA ARG A 83 24.55 -3.84 -18.55
C ARG A 83 24.50 -4.58 -19.88
N GLN A 84 23.33 -4.65 -20.51
CA GLN A 84 23.18 -5.30 -21.81
C GLN A 84 24.02 -4.61 -22.89
N SER A 85 24.02 -3.27 -22.94
CA SER A 85 24.79 -2.51 -23.93
C SER A 85 26.30 -2.72 -23.79
N VAL A 86 26.81 -2.80 -22.55
CA VAL A 86 28.23 -3.06 -22.27
C VAL A 86 28.62 -4.46 -22.72
N LEU A 87 27.80 -5.48 -22.40
CA LEU A 87 28.05 -6.85 -22.85
C LEU A 87 28.03 -6.95 -24.38
N THR A 88 27.02 -6.38 -25.04
CA THR A 88 26.94 -6.39 -26.52
C THR A 88 28.16 -5.72 -27.15
N ARG A 89 28.65 -4.60 -26.59
CA ARG A 89 29.86 -3.93 -27.09
C ARG A 89 31.12 -4.76 -26.88
N ALA A 90 31.27 -5.40 -25.72
CA ALA A 90 32.42 -6.26 -25.43
C ALA A 90 32.51 -7.44 -26.41
N PHE A 91 31.38 -8.13 -26.67
CA PHE A 91 31.37 -9.27 -27.59
C PHE A 91 31.35 -8.89 -29.08
N ALA A 92 30.92 -7.68 -29.44
CA ALA A 92 30.98 -7.20 -30.83
C ALA A 92 32.41 -6.76 -31.25
N GLY A 93 33.29 -6.47 -30.29
CA GLY A 93 34.69 -6.08 -30.54
C GLY A 93 35.67 -7.25 -30.68
N ASP A 94 35.34 -8.44 -30.17
CA ASP A 94 36.19 -9.65 -30.21
C ASP A 94 36.02 -10.50 -31.49
N ALA A 95 35.18 -10.07 -32.44
CA ALA A 95 34.93 -10.78 -33.70
C ALA A 95 35.69 -10.21 -34.91
N GLY A 96 36.75 -9.42 -34.67
CA GLY A 96 37.61 -8.80 -35.71
C GLY A 96 39.02 -9.37 -35.72
#